data_AF-A0A965VWP6-F1
#
_entry.id   AF-A0A965VWP6-F1
#
_cell.length_a   1.000
_cell.length_b   1.000
_cell.length_c   1.000
_cell.angle_alpha   90.00
_cell.angle_beta   90.00
_cell.angle_gamma   90.00
#
_symmetry.space_group_name_H-M   'P 1'
#
loop_
_entity.id
_entity.type
_entity.pdbx_description
1 polymer ?
#
loop_
_entity_poly.entity_id
_entity_poly.type
_entity_poly.pdbx_seq_one_letter_code
_entity_poly.pdbx_strand_id
1 'polypeptide(L)'
;MFRASHVPHKPKGSTTPVTADSVTSSDVERIVAEVMKNFLAKTSPDQKLMQELHFLASYVESTKAEISFIKPQLQELSDFIHKAKTDIASIRPGDIGRTHIPMATVELDAIIGDTAEATNKIMDECDKIMGLAGEMGDTDVGAKLIDCATRVYEACNFQDLTSQRIKKVVQALQHIEEKIGSMRSALKVSEADAPADAPMARKDVDGSPLEGPQQKGQGISQDDIDRLLNS
;
A
#
# COMPACT_ATOMS: atom_id res chain seq x y z
N MET A 1 -56.13 39.66 -53.61
CA MET A 1 -55.99 39.41 -52.16
C MET A 1 -55.94 37.90 -51.95
N PHE A 2 -55.12 37.26 -51.13
CA PHE A 2 -53.93 37.57 -50.34
C PHE A 2 -53.37 36.17 -49.91
N ARG A 3 -52.04 36.02 -49.82
CA ARG A 3 -51.29 34.84 -49.33
C ARG A 3 -51.90 34.11 -48.12
N ALA A 4 -51.66 32.79 -48.05
CA ALA A 4 -51.11 32.17 -46.85
C ALA A 4 -50.23 30.96 -47.23
N SER A 5 -48.92 31.11 -47.00
CA SER A 5 -47.92 30.04 -47.06
C SER A 5 -48.22 28.98 -45.99
N HIS A 6 -48.18 27.70 -46.36
CA HIS A 6 -48.09 26.61 -45.38
C HIS A 6 -46.82 25.81 -45.65
N VAL A 7 -45.90 25.89 -44.70
CA VAL A 7 -44.58 25.27 -44.65
C VAL A 7 -44.74 23.76 -44.53
N PRO A 8 -43.94 22.92 -45.23
CA PRO A 8 -43.99 21.47 -45.04
C PRO A 8 -43.49 21.11 -43.64
N HIS A 9 -44.34 20.44 -42.86
CA HIS A 9 -43.97 19.84 -41.59
C HIS A 9 -42.97 18.71 -41.84
N LYS A 10 -41.69 18.97 -41.59
CA LYS A 10 -40.62 17.96 -41.52
C LYS A 10 -40.98 16.96 -40.41
N PRO A 11 -41.14 15.65 -40.68
CA PRO A 11 -41.19 14.69 -39.58
C PRO A 11 -39.85 14.74 -38.85
N LYS A 12 -39.94 15.02 -37.55
CA LYS A 12 -38.82 15.17 -36.62
C LYS A 12 -37.94 13.91 -36.72
N GLY A 13 -36.66 14.09 -37.02
CA GLY A 13 -35.68 13.04 -36.82
C GLY A 13 -35.71 12.63 -35.35
N SER A 14 -36.17 11.41 -35.08
CA SER A 14 -35.93 10.78 -33.79
C SER A 14 -34.45 10.43 -33.75
N THR A 15 -33.62 11.38 -33.33
CA THR A 15 -32.25 11.09 -32.88
C THR A 15 -32.37 10.43 -31.52
N THR A 16 -32.70 9.13 -31.52
CA THR A 16 -32.29 8.27 -30.42
C THR A 16 -30.76 8.30 -30.40
N PRO A 17 -30.14 8.57 -29.24
CA PRO A 17 -28.69 8.49 -29.13
C PRO A 17 -28.29 7.05 -29.45
N VAL A 18 -27.49 6.87 -30.50
CA VAL A 18 -26.87 5.56 -30.77
C VAL A 18 -25.87 5.34 -29.65
N THR A 19 -26.27 4.56 -28.65
CA THR A 19 -25.35 3.97 -27.68
C THR A 19 -24.37 3.10 -28.46
N ALA A 20 -23.11 3.05 -28.01
CA ALA A 20 -22.04 2.27 -28.60
C ALA A 20 -22.24 0.75 -28.36
N ASP A 21 -23.42 0.23 -28.67
CA ASP A 21 -23.76 -1.17 -28.58
C ASP A 21 -23.46 -1.84 -29.91
N SER A 22 -22.35 -2.59 -29.89
CA SER A 22 -21.91 -3.63 -30.83
C SER A 22 -22.37 -3.44 -32.29
N VAL A 23 -21.50 -2.85 -33.12
CA VAL A 23 -21.54 -3.10 -34.56
C VAL A 23 -21.48 -4.62 -34.74
N THR A 24 -22.58 -5.22 -35.19
CA THR A 24 -22.65 -6.67 -35.41
C THR A 24 -22.05 -7.01 -36.77
N SER A 25 -21.65 -8.27 -36.98
CA SER A 25 -21.20 -8.73 -38.32
C SER A 25 -22.23 -8.38 -39.41
N SER A 26 -23.52 -8.42 -39.08
CA SER A 26 -24.60 -8.09 -40.02
C SER A 26 -24.65 -6.61 -40.40
N ASP A 27 -24.24 -5.71 -39.50
CA ASP A 27 -24.16 -4.27 -39.78
C ASP A 27 -23.00 -3.96 -40.71
N VAL A 28 -21.86 -4.63 -40.52
CA VAL A 28 -20.70 -4.56 -41.41
C VAL A 28 -21.07 -5.07 -42.81
N GLU A 29 -21.74 -6.22 -42.89
CA GLU A 29 -22.18 -6.81 -44.16
C GLU A 29 -23.14 -5.89 -44.94
N ARG A 30 -24.09 -5.25 -44.25
CA ARG A 30 -25.03 -4.31 -44.88
C ARG A 30 -24.33 -3.07 -45.41
N ILE A 31 -23.41 -2.49 -44.65
CA ILE A 31 -22.64 -1.30 -45.05
C ILE A 31 -21.75 -1.64 -46.24
N VAL A 32 -21.10 -2.79 -46.23
CA VAL A 32 -20.29 -3.30 -47.35
C VAL A 32 -21.15 -3.46 -48.61
N ALA A 33 -22.35 -4.04 -48.51
CA ALA A 33 -23.25 -4.23 -49.64
C ALA A 33 -23.74 -2.91 -50.28
N GLU A 34 -24.01 -1.89 -49.45
CA GLU A 34 -24.50 -0.59 -49.94
C GLU A 34 -23.39 0.27 -50.56
N VAL A 35 -22.18 0.20 -50.01
CA VAL A 35 -20.96 0.78 -50.61
C VAL A 35 -20.67 0.14 -51.97
N MET A 36 -20.68 -1.20 -52.04
CA MET A 36 -20.50 -1.98 -53.27
C MET A 36 -21.49 -1.57 -54.38
N LYS A 37 -22.78 -1.44 -54.04
CA LYS A 37 -23.85 -1.10 -55.00
C LYS A 37 -23.67 0.30 -55.60
N ASN A 38 -23.33 1.29 -54.77
CA ASN A 38 -23.09 2.66 -55.23
C ASN A 38 -21.79 2.78 -56.02
N PHE A 39 -20.76 2.01 -55.66
CA PHE A 39 -19.53 1.96 -56.41
C PHE A 39 -19.77 1.37 -57.80
N LEU A 40 -20.44 0.21 -57.93
CA LEU A 40 -20.72 -0.54 -59.18
C LEU A 40 -21.45 0.24 -60.29
N ALA A 41 -22.02 1.42 -60.03
CA ALA A 41 -22.71 2.23 -61.03
C ALA A 41 -21.81 3.14 -61.93
N LYS A 42 -20.54 3.44 -61.60
CA LYS A 42 -19.75 4.52 -62.28
C LYS A 42 -18.37 4.20 -62.91
N THR A 43 -18.00 2.94 -63.08
CA THR A 43 -16.66 2.47 -63.52
C THR A 43 -16.77 1.00 -63.93
N SER A 44 -15.86 0.49 -64.77
CA SER A 44 -15.92 -0.91 -65.23
C SER A 44 -15.78 -1.91 -64.06
N PRO A 45 -16.44 -3.08 -64.11
CA PRO A 45 -16.48 -4.04 -63.00
C PRO A 45 -15.09 -4.47 -62.50
N ASP A 46 -14.15 -4.74 -63.40
CA ASP A 46 -12.79 -5.19 -63.04
C ASP A 46 -11.97 -4.11 -62.32
N GLN A 47 -12.17 -2.84 -62.66
CA GLN A 47 -11.38 -1.74 -62.11
C GLN A 47 -11.82 -1.36 -60.69
N LYS A 48 -13.11 -1.54 -60.36
CA LYS A 48 -13.63 -1.35 -58.99
C LYS A 48 -13.24 -2.48 -58.07
N LEU A 49 -13.36 -3.72 -58.56
CA LEU A 49 -13.00 -4.90 -57.78
C LEU A 49 -11.53 -4.81 -57.37
N MET A 50 -10.65 -4.41 -58.30
CA MET A 50 -9.23 -4.20 -58.01
C MET A 50 -8.96 -3.05 -57.02
N GLN A 51 -9.76 -1.97 -57.07
CA GLN A 51 -9.61 -0.84 -56.16
C GLN A 51 -10.06 -1.17 -54.73
N GLU A 52 -11.16 -1.90 -54.57
CA GLU A 52 -11.62 -2.38 -53.27
C GLU A 52 -10.70 -3.46 -52.69
N LEU A 53 -10.19 -4.37 -53.53
CA LEU A 53 -9.23 -5.39 -53.10
C LEU A 53 -7.92 -4.73 -52.61
N HIS A 54 -7.49 -3.66 -53.27
CA HIS A 54 -6.32 -2.87 -52.84
C HIS A 54 -6.58 -2.14 -51.51
N PHE A 55 -7.77 -1.59 -51.32
CA PHE A 55 -8.15 -0.95 -50.05
C PHE A 55 -8.26 -1.95 -48.90
N LEU A 56 -8.84 -3.13 -49.15
CA LEU A 56 -8.93 -4.18 -48.15
C LEU A 56 -7.53 -4.71 -47.78
N ALA A 57 -6.67 -4.90 -48.78
CA ALA A 57 -5.28 -5.30 -48.58
C ALA A 57 -4.50 -4.28 -47.75
N SER A 58 -4.67 -2.98 -48.02
CA SER A 58 -4.01 -1.92 -47.25
C SER A 58 -4.54 -1.83 -45.81
N TYR A 59 -5.84 -2.03 -45.59
CA TYR A 59 -6.44 -2.07 -44.26
C TYR A 59 -5.96 -3.29 -43.45
N VAL A 60 -5.88 -4.47 -44.07
CA VAL A 60 -5.32 -5.68 -43.45
C VAL A 60 -3.85 -5.50 -43.11
N GLU A 61 -3.06 -4.88 -43.99
CA GLU A 61 -1.64 -4.63 -43.70
C GLU A 61 -1.47 -3.60 -42.56
N SER A 62 -2.32 -2.57 -42.50
CA SER A 62 -2.35 -1.58 -41.41
C SER A 62 -2.71 -2.21 -40.07
N THR A 63 -3.78 -3.00 -40.00
CA THR A 63 -4.21 -3.69 -38.77
C THR A 63 -3.19 -4.73 -38.32
N LYS A 64 -2.56 -5.43 -39.25
CA LYS A 64 -1.45 -6.35 -38.96
C LYS A 64 -0.24 -5.61 -38.39
N ALA A 65 0.08 -4.41 -38.89
CA ALA A 65 1.14 -3.58 -38.34
C ALA A 65 0.82 -3.10 -36.92
N GLU A 66 -0.42 -2.66 -36.66
CA GLU A 66 -0.90 -2.28 -35.33
C GLU A 66 -0.83 -3.45 -34.33
N ILE A 67 -1.29 -4.64 -34.73
CA ILE A 67 -1.19 -5.86 -33.90
C ILE A 67 0.27 -6.22 -33.64
N SER A 68 1.13 -6.14 -34.65
CA SER A 68 2.57 -6.41 -34.51
C SER A 68 3.27 -5.42 -33.58
N PHE A 69 2.72 -4.21 -33.43
CA PHE A 69 3.23 -3.19 -32.52
C PHE A 69 2.73 -3.39 -31.08
N ILE A 70 1.45 -3.73 -30.89
CA ILE A 70 0.84 -3.90 -29.56
C ILE A 70 1.26 -5.22 -28.90
N LYS A 71 1.42 -6.29 -29.68
CA LYS A 71 1.78 -7.62 -29.15
C LYS A 71 3.06 -7.62 -28.28
N PRO A 72 4.20 -7.04 -28.70
CA PRO A 72 5.39 -6.98 -27.85
C PRO A 72 5.18 -6.11 -26.59
N GLN A 73 4.36 -5.06 -26.66
CA GLN A 73 4.05 -4.22 -25.49
C GLN A 73 3.24 -4.97 -24.44
N LEU A 74 2.27 -5.79 -24.87
CA LEU A 74 1.53 -6.68 -23.97
C LEU A 74 2.42 -7.75 -23.36
N GLN A 75 3.38 -8.27 -24.12
CA GLN A 75 4.38 -9.22 -23.64
C GLN A 75 5.25 -8.58 -22.55
N GLU A 76 5.78 -7.38 -22.79
CA GLU A 76 6.59 -6.63 -21.84
C GLU A 76 5.82 -6.29 -20.56
N LEU A 77 4.55 -5.88 -20.69
CA LEU A 77 3.68 -5.63 -19.54
C LEU A 77 3.41 -6.92 -18.74
N SER A 78 3.21 -8.05 -19.42
CA SER A 78 3.04 -9.36 -18.80
C SER A 78 4.30 -9.74 -18.01
N ASP A 79 5.48 -9.60 -18.60
CA ASP A 79 6.76 -9.90 -17.97
C ASP A 79 6.99 -9.00 -16.74
N PHE A 80 6.64 -7.71 -16.84
CA PHE A 80 6.70 -6.77 -15.73
C PHE A 80 5.77 -7.17 -14.59
N ILE A 81 4.52 -7.56 -14.88
CA ILE A 81 3.56 -8.04 -13.88
C ILE A 81 4.09 -9.31 -13.21
N HIS A 82 4.63 -10.27 -13.98
CA HIS A 82 5.22 -11.49 -13.43
C HIS A 82 6.39 -11.17 -12.50
N LYS A 83 7.30 -10.29 -12.91
CA LYS A 83 8.40 -9.85 -12.05
C LYS A 83 7.89 -9.19 -10.77
N ALA A 84 6.95 -8.26 -10.87
CA ALA A 84 6.36 -7.60 -9.71
C ALA A 84 5.69 -8.59 -8.75
N LYS A 85 4.98 -9.60 -9.27
CA LYS A 85 4.40 -10.68 -8.45
C LYS A 85 5.48 -11.46 -7.71
N THR A 86 6.56 -11.84 -8.38
CA THR A 86 7.70 -12.54 -7.76
C THR A 86 8.37 -11.68 -6.70
N ASP A 87 8.62 -10.40 -6.98
CA ASP A 87 9.23 -9.47 -6.04
C ASP A 87 8.35 -9.31 -4.79
N ILE A 88 7.03 -9.15 -4.95
CA ILE A 88 6.08 -9.06 -3.83
C ILE A 88 5.98 -10.38 -3.06
N ALA A 89 6.04 -11.52 -3.73
CA ALA A 89 6.06 -12.83 -3.08
C ALA A 89 7.36 -13.04 -2.29
N SER A 90 8.49 -12.53 -2.79
CA SER A 90 9.82 -12.61 -2.15
C SER A 90 9.91 -11.84 -0.83
N ILE A 91 9.09 -10.80 -0.65
CA ILE A 91 8.97 -10.06 0.61
C ILE A 91 8.43 -10.96 1.74
N ARG A 92 7.95 -12.19 1.42
CA ARG A 92 7.35 -13.14 2.37
C ARG A 92 6.48 -12.45 3.42
N PRO A 93 5.46 -11.69 3.00
CA PRO A 93 4.60 -10.97 3.94
C PRO A 93 3.78 -11.89 4.86
N GLY A 94 3.76 -13.21 4.62
CA GLY A 94 3.32 -14.18 5.62
C GLY A 94 4.17 -14.11 6.90
N ASP A 95 5.50 -14.01 6.78
CA ASP A 95 6.42 -13.86 7.92
C ASP A 95 6.42 -12.43 8.45
N ILE A 96 6.38 -11.42 7.57
CA ILE A 96 6.39 -10.01 8.00
C ILE A 96 5.08 -9.58 8.65
N GLY A 97 3.94 -9.92 8.06
CA GLY A 97 2.60 -9.53 8.56
C GLY A 97 2.04 -10.44 9.64
N ARG A 98 2.45 -11.71 9.74
CA ARG A 98 2.01 -12.58 10.85
C ARG A 98 2.97 -12.60 12.03
N THR A 99 4.25 -12.35 11.80
CA THR A 99 5.28 -12.58 12.81
C THR A 99 6.05 -11.30 13.14
N HIS A 100 6.68 -10.63 12.17
CA HIS A 100 7.65 -9.58 12.50
C HIS A 100 7.05 -8.21 12.84
N ILE A 101 6.09 -7.69 12.07
CA ILE A 101 5.46 -6.39 12.38
C ILE A 101 4.55 -6.47 13.61
N PRO A 102 3.72 -7.52 13.78
CA PRO A 102 2.97 -7.69 15.03
C PRO A 102 3.87 -7.81 16.25
N MET A 103 4.93 -8.63 16.19
CA MET A 103 5.88 -8.73 17.30
C MET A 103 6.60 -7.41 17.55
N ALA A 104 7.10 -6.73 16.51
CA ALA A 104 7.75 -5.43 16.69
C ALA A 104 6.80 -4.37 17.28
N THR A 105 5.51 -4.41 16.92
CA THR A 105 4.49 -3.54 17.52
C THR A 105 4.33 -3.82 19.01
N VAL A 106 4.20 -5.09 19.39
CA VAL A 106 4.09 -5.51 20.80
C VAL A 106 5.32 -5.12 21.60
N GLU A 107 6.52 -5.38 21.07
CA GLU A 107 7.79 -4.99 21.72
C GLU A 107 7.92 -3.47 21.86
N LEU A 108 7.55 -2.69 20.83
CA LEU A 108 7.61 -1.23 20.89
C LEU A 108 6.57 -0.64 21.85
N ASP A 109 5.38 -1.24 21.95
CA ASP A 109 4.37 -0.86 22.95
C ASP A 109 4.84 -1.22 24.37
N ALA A 110 5.48 -2.37 24.57
CA ALA A 110 6.10 -2.74 25.84
C ALA A 110 7.19 -1.74 26.25
N ILE A 111 8.08 -1.35 25.33
CA ILE A 111 9.10 -0.31 25.56
C ILE A 111 8.46 1.02 25.97
N ILE A 112 7.38 1.45 25.32
CA ILE A 112 6.65 2.67 25.71
C ILE A 112 6.13 2.53 27.15
N GLY A 113 5.55 1.38 27.49
CA GLY A 113 5.03 1.10 28.83
C GLY A 113 6.12 1.13 29.89
N ASP A 114 7.20 0.37 29.70
CA ASP A 114 8.29 0.24 30.66
C ASP A 114 9.04 1.56 30.86
N THR A 115 9.27 2.30 29.77
CA THR A 115 9.90 3.63 29.87
C THR A 115 9.00 4.64 30.58
N ALA A 116 7.69 4.56 30.40
CA ALA A 116 6.74 5.40 31.14
C ALA A 116 6.71 5.03 32.63
N GLU A 117 6.70 3.74 32.96
CA GLU A 117 6.74 3.28 34.35
C GLU A 117 8.04 3.70 35.05
N ALA A 118 9.19 3.49 34.41
CA ALA A 118 10.48 3.91 34.93
C ALA A 118 10.55 5.44 35.14
N THR A 119 9.99 6.21 34.21
CA THR A 119 9.95 7.68 34.31
C THR A 119 9.08 8.12 35.49
N ASN A 120 7.91 7.52 35.69
CA ASN A 120 7.06 7.81 36.84
C ASN A 120 7.77 7.49 38.16
N LYS A 121 8.48 6.35 38.25
CA LYS A 121 9.29 6.03 39.44
C LYS A 121 10.37 7.07 39.71
N ILE A 122 11.05 7.58 38.67
CA ILE A 122 12.05 8.66 38.82
C ILE A 122 11.39 9.94 39.35
N MET A 123 10.21 10.30 38.83
CA MET A 123 9.46 11.47 39.30
C MET A 123 9.00 11.31 40.76
N ASP A 124 8.50 10.14 41.15
CA ASP A 124 8.10 9.83 42.53
C ASP A 124 9.29 9.98 43.51
N GLU A 125 10.50 9.54 43.12
CA GLU A 125 11.70 9.75 43.94
C GLU A 125 12.11 11.23 44.00
N CYS A 126 11.91 11.99 42.92
CA CYS A 126 12.14 13.45 42.93
C CYS A 126 11.17 14.16 43.88
N ASP A 127 9.91 13.74 43.97
CA ASP A 127 8.93 14.27 44.94
C ASP A 127 9.37 14.03 46.38
N LYS A 128 9.88 12.82 46.68
CA LYS A 128 10.42 12.52 48.01
C LYS A 128 11.63 13.41 48.33
N ILE A 129 12.54 13.62 47.36
CA ILE A 129 13.69 14.52 47.54
C ILE A 129 13.21 15.95 47.82
N MET A 130 12.22 16.45 47.10
CA MET A 130 11.68 17.80 47.33
C MET A 130 10.98 17.90 48.69
N GLY A 131 10.25 16.87 49.12
CA GLY A 131 9.62 16.81 50.44
C GLY A 131 10.65 16.90 51.57
N LEU A 132 11.69 16.06 51.50
CA LEU A 132 12.79 16.07 52.47
C LEU A 132 13.54 17.41 52.47
N ALA A 133 13.77 18.00 51.29
CA ALA A 133 14.38 19.32 51.19
C ALA A 133 13.51 20.42 51.81
N GLY A 134 12.18 20.32 51.71
CA GLY A 134 11.24 21.22 52.36
C GLY A 134 11.28 21.12 53.90
N GLU A 135 11.48 19.91 54.44
CA GLU A 135 11.67 19.71 55.89
C GLU A 135 12.96 20.36 56.42
N MET A 136 13.96 20.57 55.57
CA MET A 136 15.20 21.26 55.92
C MET A 136 15.03 22.78 56.09
N GLY A 137 13.88 23.34 55.73
CA GLY A 137 13.63 24.78 55.77
C GLY A 137 14.49 25.57 54.78
N ASP A 138 14.70 26.86 55.06
CA ASP A 138 15.34 27.83 54.13
C ASP A 138 16.88 27.73 54.09
N THR A 139 17.38 26.50 54.03
CA THR A 139 18.81 26.21 53.93
C THR A 139 19.25 26.23 52.47
N ASP A 140 20.48 26.70 52.21
CA ASP A 140 21.10 26.69 50.88
C ASP A 140 21.14 25.26 50.28
N VAL A 141 21.28 24.23 51.12
CA VAL A 141 21.27 22.83 50.69
C VAL A 141 19.87 22.38 50.26
N GLY A 142 18.82 22.73 51.02
CA GLY A 142 17.43 22.43 50.66
C GLY A 142 17.03 23.08 49.32
N ALA A 143 17.38 24.36 49.14
CA ALA A 143 17.14 25.07 47.88
C ALA A 143 17.83 24.41 46.68
N LYS A 144 19.08 23.96 46.84
CA LYS A 144 19.82 23.23 45.79
C LYS A 144 19.22 21.87 45.47
N LEU A 145 18.69 21.16 46.46
CA LEU A 145 18.01 19.87 46.24
C LEU A 145 16.72 20.04 45.44
N ILE A 146 15.90 21.05 45.78
CA ILE A 146 14.67 21.39 45.05
C ILE A 146 15.00 21.76 43.59
N ASP A 147 16.01 22.60 43.37
CA ASP A 147 16.46 22.98 42.02
C ASP A 147 16.95 21.77 41.20
N CYS A 148 17.70 20.85 41.82
CA CYS A 148 18.10 19.61 41.18
C CYS A 148 16.91 18.71 40.82
N ALA A 149 15.96 18.49 41.73
CA ALA A 149 14.78 17.67 41.47
C ALA A 149 13.90 18.28 40.37
N THR A 150 13.76 19.60 40.35
CA THR A 150 13.02 20.35 39.32
C THR A 150 13.65 20.14 37.93
N ARG A 151 14.98 20.19 37.82
CA ARG A 151 15.67 19.89 36.54
C ARG A 151 15.47 18.46 36.06
N VAL A 152 15.39 17.49 36.97
CA VAL A 152 15.07 16.10 36.60
C VAL A 152 13.64 16.00 36.06
N TYR A 153 12.69 16.66 36.71
CA TYR A 153 11.30 16.76 36.22
C TYR A 153 11.22 17.30 34.79
N GLU A 154 11.89 18.41 34.52
CA GLU A 154 11.94 19.01 33.17
C GLU A 154 12.56 18.06 32.14
N ALA A 155 13.63 17.36 32.51
CA ALA A 155 14.29 16.39 31.63
C ALA A 155 13.39 15.18 31.31
N CYS A 156 12.68 14.65 32.32
CA CYS A 156 11.78 13.52 32.17
C CYS A 156 10.52 13.86 31.36
N ASN A 157 10.11 15.13 31.30
CA ASN A 157 8.97 15.58 30.50
C ASN A 157 9.19 15.38 28.97
N PHE A 158 10.43 15.21 28.51
CA PHE A 158 10.75 14.90 27.11
C PHE A 158 10.36 13.47 26.68
N GLN A 159 10.02 12.59 27.64
CA GLN A 159 9.61 11.21 27.38
C GLN A 159 8.28 11.13 26.62
N ASP A 160 7.35 12.06 26.83
CA ASP A 160 6.07 12.09 26.11
C ASP A 160 6.29 12.25 24.59
N LEU A 161 7.22 13.13 24.19
CA LEU A 161 7.57 13.30 22.78
C LEU A 161 8.20 12.03 22.19
N THR A 162 9.03 11.33 22.97
CA THR A 162 9.65 10.07 22.53
C THR A 162 8.59 8.98 22.35
N SER A 163 7.67 8.82 23.31
CA SER A 163 6.54 7.89 23.22
C SER A 163 5.64 8.16 22.02
N GLN A 164 5.34 9.43 21.75
CA GLN A 164 4.57 9.83 20.57
C GLN A 164 5.30 9.51 19.25
N ARG A 165 6.63 9.72 19.19
CA ARG A 165 7.42 9.39 18.00
C ARG A 165 7.46 7.88 17.75
N ILE A 166 7.62 7.06 18.78
CA ILE A 166 7.57 5.60 18.65
C ILE A 166 6.19 5.16 18.14
N LYS A 167 5.10 5.68 18.70
CA LYS A 167 3.74 5.40 18.22
C LYS A 167 3.56 5.74 16.74
N LYS A 168 4.11 6.85 16.26
CA LYS A 168 4.08 7.20 14.82
C LYS A 168 4.83 6.20 13.95
N VAL A 169 5.97 5.67 14.42
CA VAL A 169 6.72 4.63 13.71
C VAL A 169 5.91 3.34 13.63
N VAL A 170 5.29 2.92 14.75
CA VAL A 170 4.40 1.74 14.79
C VAL A 170 3.26 1.88 13.78
N GLN A 171 2.57 3.02 13.76
CA GLN A 171 1.49 3.30 12.81
C GLN A 171 1.95 3.26 11.35
N ALA A 172 3.16 3.76 11.06
CA ALA A 172 3.73 3.71 9.71
C ALA A 172 4.00 2.26 9.28
N LEU A 173 4.52 1.42 10.17
CA LEU A 173 4.74 -0.01 9.90
C LEU A 173 3.43 -0.75 9.63
N GLN A 174 2.38 -0.50 10.42
CA GLN A 174 1.04 -1.04 10.20
C GLN A 174 0.46 -0.63 8.84
N HIS A 175 0.61 0.65 8.45
CA HIS A 175 0.16 1.11 7.14
C HIS A 175 0.90 0.40 6.00
N ILE A 176 2.22 0.24 6.12
CA ILE A 176 3.03 -0.48 5.13
C ILE A 176 2.52 -1.92 4.98
N GLU A 177 2.20 -2.59 6.09
CA GLU A 177 1.63 -3.93 6.09
C GLU A 177 0.29 -4.01 5.34
N GLU A 178 -0.65 -3.11 5.66
CA GLU A 178 -1.95 -3.04 5.00
C GLU A 178 -1.82 -2.82 3.48
N LYS A 179 -0.85 -1.99 3.07
CA LYS A 179 -0.61 -1.70 1.67
C LYS A 179 -0.03 -2.90 0.92
N ILE A 180 0.91 -3.62 1.53
CA ILE A 180 1.46 -4.87 0.98
C ILE A 180 0.37 -5.92 0.87
N GLY A 181 -0.49 -6.06 1.90
CA GLY A 181 -1.64 -6.98 1.88
C GLY A 181 -2.62 -6.66 0.74
N SER A 182 -2.96 -5.38 0.57
CA SER A 182 -3.82 -4.91 -0.52
C SER A 182 -3.24 -5.19 -1.90
N MET A 183 -1.93 -4.96 -2.07
CA MET A 183 -1.22 -5.18 -3.33
C MET A 183 -1.19 -6.67 -3.70
N ARG A 184 -0.97 -7.55 -2.72
CA ARG A 184 -1.06 -9.01 -2.92
C ARG A 184 -2.44 -9.46 -3.39
N SER A 185 -3.49 -8.95 -2.74
CA SER A 185 -4.88 -9.27 -3.09
C SER A 185 -5.19 -8.86 -4.53
N ALA A 186 -4.83 -7.62 -4.90
CA ALA A 186 -5.03 -7.11 -6.25
C ALA A 186 -4.30 -7.92 -7.33
N LEU A 187 -3.07 -8.36 -7.05
CA LEU A 187 -2.25 -9.12 -7.98
C LEU A 187 -2.50 -10.65 -7.91
N LYS A 188 -3.37 -11.12 -7.01
CA LYS A 188 -3.61 -12.55 -6.74
C LYS A 188 -2.31 -13.34 -6.48
N VAL A 189 -1.39 -12.75 -5.72
CA VAL A 189 -0.10 -13.36 -5.39
C VAL A 189 -0.30 -14.42 -4.29
N SER A 190 0.00 -15.67 -4.63
CA SER A 190 -0.05 -16.82 -3.75
C SER A 190 1.30 -17.09 -3.09
N GLU A 191 1.33 -17.87 -2.00
CA GLU A 191 2.59 -18.31 -1.39
C GLU A 191 3.41 -19.23 -2.32
N ALA A 192 2.76 -19.88 -3.29
CA ALA A 192 3.42 -20.70 -4.31
C ALA A 192 4.20 -19.86 -5.34
N ASP A 193 3.93 -18.56 -5.43
CA ASP A 193 4.68 -17.62 -6.28
C ASP A 193 5.99 -17.15 -5.62
N ALA A 194 6.22 -17.50 -4.35
CA ALA A 194 7.44 -17.14 -3.64
C ALA A 194 8.60 -18.07 -4.04
N PRO A 195 9.82 -17.54 -4.27
CA PRO A 195 10.99 -18.38 -4.50
C PRO A 195 11.27 -19.28 -3.29
N ALA A 196 11.49 -20.58 -3.56
CA ALA A 196 11.63 -21.62 -2.56
C ALA A 196 12.79 -21.39 -1.56
N ASP A 197 13.87 -20.73 -2.00
CA ASP A 197 15.12 -20.60 -1.25
C ASP A 197 15.68 -19.17 -1.26
N ALA A 198 14.91 -18.19 -0.79
CA ALA A 198 15.52 -16.94 -0.32
C ALA A 198 15.83 -17.10 1.18
N PRO A 199 17.06 -17.48 1.58
CA PRO A 199 17.43 -17.38 2.98
C PRO A 199 17.33 -15.91 3.35
N MET A 200 16.44 -15.58 4.29
CA MET A 200 16.59 -14.31 5.01
C MET A 200 17.99 -14.34 5.59
N ALA A 201 18.86 -13.46 5.11
CA ALA A 201 20.13 -13.22 5.75
C ALA A 201 19.81 -12.74 7.16
N ARG A 202 19.74 -13.67 8.12
CA ARG A 202 20.01 -13.37 9.52
C ARG A 202 21.41 -12.80 9.50
N LYS A 203 21.49 -11.48 9.41
CA LYS A 203 22.67 -10.79 9.90
C LYS A 203 22.60 -11.05 11.38
N ASP A 204 23.31 -12.09 11.82
CA ASP A 204 23.57 -12.35 13.22
C ASP A 204 24.14 -11.05 13.77
N VAL A 205 23.29 -10.26 14.42
CA VAL A 205 23.72 -9.15 15.22
C VAL A 205 24.40 -9.81 16.40
N ASP A 206 25.72 -9.89 16.31
CA ASP A 206 26.60 -10.35 17.38
C ASP A 206 26.24 -9.61 18.67
N GLY A 207 25.56 -10.31 19.54
CA GLY A 207 24.98 -9.78 20.76
C GLY A 207 24.12 -10.88 21.37
N SER A 208 24.42 -11.25 22.62
CA SER A 208 23.63 -12.16 23.44
C SER A 208 22.13 -12.05 23.16
N PRO A 209 21.35 -13.14 23.28
CA PRO A 209 19.89 -13.06 23.22
C PRO A 209 19.44 -11.90 24.11
N LEU A 210 19.03 -10.79 23.48
CA LEU A 210 18.42 -9.68 24.17
C LEU A 210 17.04 -10.22 24.51
N GLU A 211 16.94 -10.94 25.62
CA GLU A 211 15.66 -11.21 26.24
C GLU A 211 15.06 -9.83 26.52
N GLY A 212 14.08 -9.46 25.69
CA GLY A 212 13.31 -8.26 25.90
C GLY A 212 12.67 -8.28 27.29
N PRO A 213 12.19 -7.12 27.77
CA PRO A 213 11.47 -7.07 29.03
C PRO A 213 10.38 -8.14 29.07
N GLN A 214 10.45 -9.03 30.06
CA GLN A 214 9.55 -10.16 30.17
C GLN A 214 8.12 -9.66 30.33
N GLN A 215 7.22 -10.14 29.47
CA GLN A 215 5.79 -9.82 29.59
C GLN A 215 5.29 -10.15 30.99
N LYS A 216 4.32 -9.36 31.50
CA LYS A 216 3.73 -9.54 32.83
C LYS A 216 3.31 -11.01 33.05
N GLY A 217 3.98 -11.69 33.99
CA GLY A 217 3.73 -13.10 34.34
C GLY A 217 4.58 -14.14 33.60
N GLN A 218 5.46 -13.74 32.68
CA GLN A 218 6.41 -14.63 31.99
C GLN A 218 7.83 -14.57 32.58
N GLY A 219 8.04 -13.75 33.61
CA GLY A 219 9.31 -13.68 34.31
C GLY A 219 9.48 -14.69 35.41
N ILE A 220 10.74 -15.03 35.69
CA ILE A 220 11.11 -15.82 36.87
C ILE A 220 10.60 -15.05 38.10
N SER A 221 9.72 -15.68 38.88
CA SER A 221 9.14 -15.00 40.04
C SER A 221 10.23 -14.76 41.09
N GLN A 222 10.05 -13.74 41.94
CA GLN A 222 11.01 -13.49 43.03
C GLN A 222 11.21 -14.73 43.91
N ASP A 223 10.16 -15.53 44.11
CA ASP A 223 10.23 -16.81 44.82
C ASP A 223 11.12 -17.85 44.10
N ASP A 224 11.16 -17.83 42.77
CA ASP A 224 12.03 -18.71 41.98
C ASP A 224 13.49 -18.23 41.99
N ILE A 225 13.71 -16.91 41.99
CA ILE A 225 15.04 -16.29 42.17
C ILE A 225 15.61 -16.66 43.55
N ASP A 226 14.80 -16.54 44.59
CA ASP A 226 15.20 -16.82 45.98
C ASP A 226 15.49 -18.32 46.19
N ARG A 227 14.86 -19.22 45.41
CA ARG A 227 15.18 -20.65 45.41
C ARG A 227 16.49 -20.98 44.68
N LEU A 228 16.79 -20.28 43.59
CA LEU A 228 18.01 -20.44 42.79
C LEU A 228 19.26 -19.92 43.52
N LEU A 229 19.12 -18.86 44.32
CA LEU A 229 20.25 -18.26 45.04
C LEU A 229 20.52 -18.91 46.40
N ASN A 230 19.57 -19.69 46.94
CA ASN A 230 19.70 -20.43 48.19
C ASN A 230 19.94 -21.95 47.99
N SER A 231 20.26 -22.39 46.77
CA SER A 231 20.71 -23.76 46.44
C SER A 231 22.22 -23.83 46.22
#